data_AF-A0A3C0BQM5-F1
#
_entry.id   AF-A0A3C0BQM5-F1
#
_cell.length_a   1.000
_cell.length_b   1.000
_cell.length_c   1.000
_cell.angle_alpha   90.00
_cell.angle_beta   90.00
_cell.angle_gamma   90.00
#
_symmetry.space_group_name_H-M   'P 1'
#
loop_
_entity.id
_entity.type
_entity.pdbx_description
1 polymer ?
#
loop_
_entity_poly.entity_id
_entity_poly.type
_entity_poly.pdbx_seq_one_letter_code
_entity_poly.pdbx_strand_id
1 'polypeptide(L)'
;FPKSICTSLNHVVCHGIPGPRALKEGDILNIDVTLIVDGWHGDSSRMYGVGKIPRAAERLLEVTYNALMRGVAAVRPGATTGDIGAAIQIYAEGERCSVVRD
;
A
#
# COMPACT_ATOMS: atom_id res chain seq x y z
N PHE A 1 2.84 -18.58 -5.68
CA PHE A 1 1.90 -17.52 -6.09
C PHE A 1 1.60 -17.69 -7.58
N PRO A 2 0.33 -17.73 -8.05
CA PRO A 2 -0.02 -18.25 -9.39
C PRO A 2 -0.04 -17.21 -10.52
N LYS A 3 0.23 -15.93 -10.24
CA LYS A 3 0.19 -14.83 -11.21
C LYS A 3 1.47 -13.99 -11.12
N SER A 4 1.65 -13.04 -12.04
CA SER A 4 2.87 -12.24 -12.16
C SER A 4 2.86 -10.93 -11.35
N ILE A 5 1.69 -10.53 -10.82
CA ILE A 5 1.49 -9.32 -10.00
C ILE A 5 0.46 -9.62 -8.92
N CYS A 6 0.42 -8.81 -7.86
CA CYS A 6 -0.71 -8.79 -6.92
C CYS A 6 -1.70 -7.67 -7.29
N THR A 7 -2.99 -7.95 -7.18
CA THR A 7 -4.08 -6.99 -7.36
C THR A 7 -5.02 -7.07 -6.16
N SER A 8 -4.80 -6.20 -5.17
CA SER A 8 -5.50 -6.24 -3.87
C SER A 8 -6.64 -5.23 -3.86
N LEU A 9 -7.86 -5.72 -4.05
CA LEU A 9 -9.06 -4.93 -4.26
C LEU A 9 -9.78 -4.63 -2.94
N ASN A 10 -10.12 -3.35 -2.71
CA ASN A 10 -10.95 -2.87 -1.61
C ASN A 10 -10.49 -3.36 -0.22
N HIS A 11 -11.17 -4.36 0.35
CA HIS A 11 -10.88 -4.89 1.69
C HIS A 11 -9.68 -5.86 1.71
N VAL A 12 -9.21 -6.31 0.55
CA VAL A 12 -8.04 -7.18 0.45
C VAL A 12 -6.80 -6.38 0.80
N VAL A 13 -6.15 -6.74 1.91
CA VAL A 13 -5.00 -6.02 2.45
C VAL A 13 -3.78 -6.10 1.52
N CYS A 14 -3.36 -7.32 1.18
CA CYS A 14 -2.22 -7.61 0.33
C CYS A 14 -2.40 -8.96 -0.39
N HIS A 15 -1.50 -9.27 -1.33
CA HIS A 15 -1.43 -10.55 -2.03
C HIS A 15 -2.72 -10.99 -2.74
N GLY A 16 -3.56 -10.04 -3.17
CA GLY A 16 -4.72 -10.35 -4.01
C GLY A 16 -4.30 -11.02 -5.32
N ILE A 17 -4.96 -12.12 -5.70
CA ILE A 17 -4.65 -12.85 -6.93
C ILE A 17 -5.50 -12.29 -8.08
N PRO A 18 -4.90 -11.83 -9.19
CA PRO A 18 -5.64 -11.40 -10.38
C PRO A 18 -6.64 -12.47 -10.87
N GLY A 19 -7.89 -12.04 -11.08
CA GLY A 19 -9.01 -12.91 -11.45
C GLY A 19 -10.02 -12.25 -12.41
N PRO A 20 -11.13 -12.93 -12.74
CA PRO A 20 -12.06 -12.49 -13.78
C PRO A 20 -13.03 -11.37 -13.36
N ARG A 21 -13.01 -10.93 -12.09
CA ARG A 21 -13.90 -9.87 -11.60
C ARG A 21 -13.57 -8.56 -12.31
N ALA A 22 -14.53 -8.03 -13.06
CA ALA A 22 -14.45 -6.68 -13.60
C ALA A 22 -14.40 -5.64 -12.47
N LEU A 23 -13.50 -4.67 -12.61
CA LEU A 23 -13.45 -3.50 -11.75
C LEU A 23 -14.67 -2.62 -11.99
N LYS A 24 -15.12 -1.91 -10.95
CA LYS A 24 -16.28 -1.02 -11.00
C LYS A 24 -15.88 0.37 -10.55
N GLU A 25 -16.57 1.39 -11.07
CA GLU A 25 -16.43 2.75 -10.56
C GLU A 25 -16.65 2.75 -9.03
N GLY A 26 -15.75 3.43 -8.32
CA GLY A 26 -15.72 3.47 -6.87
C GLY A 26 -14.79 2.45 -6.19
N ASP A 27 -14.31 1.43 -6.92
CA ASP A 27 -13.32 0.49 -6.40
C ASP A 27 -11.97 1.20 -6.17
N ILE A 28 -11.22 0.75 -5.15
CA ILE A 28 -9.79 1.03 -4.97
C ILE A 28 -8.98 -0.26 -5.08
N LEU A 29 -7.81 -0.16 -5.70
CA LEU A 29 -6.99 -1.33 -6.03
C LEU A 29 -5.52 -1.02 -5.75
N ASN A 30 -4.87 -1.85 -4.93
CA ASN A 30 -3.41 -1.91 -4.91
C ASN A 30 -2.92 -2.75 -6.09
N ILE A 31 -1.95 -2.23 -6.83
CA ILE A 31 -1.18 -3.02 -7.80
C ILE A 31 0.25 -3.09 -7.30
N ASP A 32 0.74 -4.31 -7.11
CA ASP A 32 2.07 -4.62 -6.59
C ASP A 32 2.89 -5.36 -7.64
N VAL A 33 4.08 -4.85 -7.91
CA VAL A 33 4.97 -5.35 -8.96
C VAL A 33 6.38 -5.56 -8.42
N THR A 34 6.92 -6.73 -8.72
CA THR A 34 8.33 -7.05 -8.49
C THR A 34 8.95 -7.50 -9.80
N LEU A 35 10.00 -6.81 -10.26
CA LEU A 35 10.76 -7.19 -11.46
C LEU A 35 12.08 -7.85 -11.06
N ILE A 36 12.55 -8.75 -11.92
CA ILE A 36 13.88 -9.35 -11.82
C ILE A 36 14.70 -8.86 -13.01
N VAL A 37 15.80 -8.15 -12.73
CA VAL A 37 16.73 -7.63 -13.75
C VAL A 37 18.15 -7.94 -13.29
N ASP A 38 18.92 -8.63 -14.13
CA ASP A 38 20.33 -9.01 -13.84
C ASP A 38 20.53 -9.69 -12.47
N GLY A 39 19.55 -10.49 -12.03
CA GLY A 39 19.56 -11.18 -10.74
C GLY A 39 19.07 -10.34 -9.56
N TRP A 40 18.78 -9.05 -9.74
CA TRP A 40 18.27 -8.15 -8.71
C TRP A 40 16.75 -8.08 -8.74
N HIS A 41 16.14 -7.94 -7.57
CA HIS A 41 14.70 -7.74 -7.40
C HIS A 41 14.42 -6.27 -7.12
N GLY A 42 13.53 -5.65 -7.89
CA GLY A 42 12.99 -4.32 -7.63
C GLY A 42 11.51 -4.40 -7.33
N ASP A 43 11.09 -3.91 -6.17
CA ASP A 43 9.74 -4.10 -5.62
C ASP A 43 9.05 -2.78 -5.32
N SER A 44 7.81 -2.61 -5.77
CA SER A 44 7.01 -1.42 -5.49
C SER A 44 5.52 -1.66 -5.75
N SER A 45 4.67 -1.01 -4.96
CA SER A 45 3.22 -1.00 -5.17
C SER A 45 2.63 0.40 -5.05
N ARG A 46 1.39 0.57 -5.55
CA ARG A 46 0.60 1.79 -5.35
C ARG A 46 -0.89 1.51 -5.37
N MET A 47 -1.64 2.32 -4.64
CA MET A 47 -3.10 2.35 -4.67
C MET A 47 -3.61 3.20 -5.84
N TYR A 48 -4.65 2.71 -6.51
CA TYR A 48 -5.33 3.39 -7.61
C TYR A 48 -6.85 3.40 -7.36
N GLY A 49 -7.51 4.49 -7.76
CA GLY A 49 -8.98 4.56 -7.80
C GLY A 49 -9.52 4.20 -9.19
N VAL A 50 -10.65 3.51 -9.24
CA VAL A 50 -11.35 3.18 -10.48
C VAL A 50 -12.47 4.20 -10.69
N GLY A 51 -12.32 5.08 -11.68
CA GLY A 51 -13.25 6.18 -11.92
C GLY A 51 -13.34 7.14 -10.73
N LYS A 52 -14.55 7.65 -10.45
CA LYS A 52 -14.79 8.46 -9.26
C LYS A 52 -14.88 7.58 -8.01
N ILE A 53 -14.00 7.82 -7.04
CA ILE A 53 -13.98 7.07 -5.78
C ILE A 53 -14.67 7.84 -4.63
N PRO A 54 -15.20 7.14 -3.60
CA PRO A 54 -15.77 7.81 -2.43
C PRO A 54 -14.73 8.62 -1.67
N ARG A 55 -15.14 9.74 -1.05
CA ARG A 55 -14.24 10.61 -0.28
C ARG A 55 -13.46 9.88 0.82
N ALA A 56 -14.08 8.87 1.45
CA ALA A 56 -13.41 8.04 2.45
C ALA A 56 -12.25 7.22 1.84
N ALA A 57 -12.40 6.74 0.60
CA ALA A 57 -11.37 6.00 -0.10
C ALA A 57 -10.24 6.93 -0.56
N GLU A 58 -10.55 8.13 -1.07
CA GLU A 58 -9.54 9.16 -1.37
C GLU A 58 -8.68 9.45 -0.15
N ARG A 59 -9.34 9.67 1.00
CA ARG A 59 -8.66 9.94 2.26
C ARG A 59 -7.79 8.76 2.70
N LEU A 60 -8.28 7.53 2.59
CA LEU A 60 -7.48 6.35 2.93
C LEU A 60 -6.21 6.27 2.06
N LEU A 61 -6.33 6.51 0.75
CA LEU A 61 -5.20 6.56 -0.17
C LEU A 61 -4.18 7.64 0.20
N GLU A 62 -4.64 8.83 0.55
CA GLU A 62 -3.81 9.96 0.98
C GLU A 62 -3.08 9.65 2.30
N VAL A 63 -3.80 9.17 3.32
CA VAL A 63 -3.23 8.82 4.63
C VAL A 63 -2.19 7.72 4.47
N THR A 64 -2.47 6.65 3.72
CA THR A 64 -1.51 5.56 3.51
C THR A 64 -0.26 6.05 2.78
N TYR A 65 -0.39 6.92 1.77
CA TYR A 65 0.77 7.46 1.05
C TYR A 65 1.60 8.39 1.94
N ASN A 66 0.96 9.27 2.72
CA ASN A 66 1.65 10.14 3.66
C ASN A 66 2.35 9.34 4.78
N ALA A 67 1.74 8.24 5.25
CA ALA A 67 2.35 7.34 6.21
C ALA A 67 3.62 6.70 5.63
N LEU A 68 3.57 6.20 4.40
CA LEU A 68 4.73 5.67 3.68
C LEU A 68 5.86 6.71 3.61
N MET A 69 5.56 7.94 3.19
CA MET A 69 6.57 8.99 3.05
C MET A 69 7.21 9.37 4.39
N ARG A 70 6.44 9.35 5.48
CA ARG A 70 6.97 9.55 6.84
C ARG A 70 7.88 8.41 7.28
N GLY A 71 7.51 7.16 6.97
CA GLY A 71 8.36 5.99 7.21
C GLY A 71 9.69 6.09 6.45
N VAL A 72 9.66 6.45 5.17
CA VAL A 72 10.86 6.68 4.35
C VAL A 72 11.74 7.78 4.95
N ALA A 73 11.15 8.88 5.40
CA ALA A 73 11.90 10.00 6.01
C ALA A 73 12.59 9.63 7.33
N ALA A 74 12.15 8.57 8.02
CA ALA A 74 12.80 8.07 9.24
C ALA A 74 14.07 7.24 8.96
N VAL A 75 14.28 6.80 7.71
CA VAL A 75 15.41 5.95 7.33
C VAL A 75 16.71 6.77 7.32
N ARG A 76 17.65 6.41 8.19
CA ARG A 76 19.00 7.00 8.27
C ARG A 76 19.99 6.08 9.00
N PRO A 77 21.31 6.23 8.81
CA PRO A 77 22.30 5.49 9.58
C PRO A 77 22.10 5.65 11.09
N GLY A 78 22.16 4.53 11.82
CA GLY A 78 21.94 4.49 13.27
C GLY A 78 20.47 4.42 13.72
N ALA A 79 19.50 4.53 12.80
CA ALA A 79 18.10 4.24 13.07
C ALA A 79 17.80 2.73 12.97
N THR A 80 16.66 2.33 13.53
CA THR A 80 16.15 0.96 13.54
C THR A 80 14.88 0.84 12.68
N THR A 81 14.50 -0.39 12.30
CA THR A 81 13.22 -0.64 11.62
C THR A 81 12.01 -0.27 12.49
N GLY A 82 12.15 -0.32 13.82
CA GLY A 82 11.13 0.13 14.76
C GLY A 82 10.80 1.62 14.63
N ASP A 83 11.79 2.46 14.28
CA ASP A 83 11.59 3.90 14.08
C ASP A 83 10.69 4.17 12.86
N ILE A 84 10.80 3.35 11.82
CA ILE A 84 9.93 3.41 10.62
C ILE A 84 8.49 3.09 11.02
N GLY A 85 8.29 1.99 11.76
CA GLY A 85 6.98 1.57 12.24
C GLY A 85 6.34 2.60 13.17
N ALA A 86 7.12 3.19 14.08
CA ALA A 86 6.67 4.25 14.97
C ALA A 86 6.21 5.50 14.19
N ALA A 87 7.00 5.94 13.21
CA ALA A 87 6.66 7.09 12.38
C ALA A 87 5.36 6.89 11.58
N ILE A 88 5.15 5.68 11.03
CA ILE A 88 3.93 5.28 10.32
C ILE A 88 2.75 5.26 11.28
N GLN A 89 2.87 4.55 12.40
CA GLN A 89 1.76 4.27 13.31
C GLN A 89 1.25 5.54 13.99
N ILE A 90 2.14 6.41 14.48
CA ILE A 90 1.76 7.67 15.12
C ILE A 90 0.91 8.52 14.16
N TYR A 91 1.29 8.59 12.88
CA TYR A 91 0.54 9.35 11.90
C TYR A 91 -0.79 8.68 11.52
N ALA A 92 -0.76 7.38 11.19
CA ALA A 92 -1.96 6.66 10.76
C ALA A 92 -3.05 6.65 11.85
N GLU A 93 -2.68 6.40 13.12
CA GLU A 93 -3.61 6.41 14.25
C GLU A 93 -4.17 7.81 14.53
N GLY A 94 -3.34 8.86 14.39
CA GLY A 94 -3.81 10.26 14.45
C GLY A 94 -4.82 10.61 13.35
N GLU A 95 -4.71 9.95 12.20
CA GLU A 95 -5.65 10.01 11.09
C GLU A 95 -6.81 9.00 11.21
N ARG A 96 -7.09 8.45 12.40
CA ARG A 96 -8.19 7.50 12.64
C ARG A 96 -8.14 6.29 11.69
N CYS A 97 -6.95 5.86 11.29
CA CYS A 97 -6.70 4.62 10.57
C CYS A 97 -5.96 3.64 11.49
N SER A 98 -6.12 2.34 11.26
CA SER A 98 -5.31 1.31 11.91
C SER A 98 -4.15 0.87 11.02
N VAL A 99 -3.09 0.35 11.64
CA VAL A 99 -1.97 -0.29 10.93
C VAL A 99 -2.15 -1.80 11.03
N VAL A 100 -2.03 -2.48 9.89
CA VAL A 100 -2.11 -3.94 9.81
C VAL A 100 -0.97 -4.55 10.64
N ARG A 101 -1.32 -5.57 11.42
CA ARG A 101 -0.40 -6.44 12.16
C ARG A 101 -0.83 -7.89 11.89
N ASP A 102 0.10 -8.81 12.09
CA ASP A 102 -0.04 -10.26 11.90
C ASP A 102 -1.39 -10.83 12.38
#